data_AF-A0AAE8SCE9-F1
#
_entry.id   AF-A0AAE8SCE9-F1
#
_cell.length_a   1.000
_cell.length_b   1.000
_cell.length_c   1.000
_cell.angle_alpha   90.00
_cell.angle_beta   90.00
_cell.angle_gamma   90.00
#
_symmetry.space_group_name_H-M   'P 1'
#
loop_
_entity.id
_entity.type
_entity.pdbx_description
1 polymer ?
#
loop_
_entity_poly.entity_id
_entity_poly.type
_entity_poly.pdbx_seq_one_letter_code
_entity_poly.pdbx_strand_id
1 'polypeptide(L)'
;MPSVKVTSAPLAQEGKDLLPQLGALDIASASNTKLAHMFCTSPIIYQFGWSKVVRISEDLVIKGGGCMTRGEAQTQKLAKDLGFRVPTVHRVFAHIFPDYGDQDEECWLIVILCQERL
;
A
#
# COMPACT_ATOMS: atom_id res chain seq x y z
N MET A 1 -29.13 -32.01 -35.43
CA MET A 1 -28.57 -30.87 -34.66
C MET A 1 -27.18 -31.25 -34.20
N PRO A 2 -26.12 -30.51 -34.53
CA PRO A 2 -24.76 -30.87 -34.15
C PRO A 2 -24.44 -30.40 -32.73
N SER A 3 -23.68 -31.23 -32.02
CA SER A 3 -23.26 -31.05 -30.62
C SER A 3 -22.17 -29.99 -30.51
N VAL A 4 -22.41 -28.92 -29.75
CA VAL A 4 -21.43 -27.84 -29.51
C VAL A 4 -20.46 -28.30 -28.42
N LYS A 5 -19.18 -28.49 -28.79
CA LYS A 5 -18.09 -28.63 -27.83
C LYS A 5 -17.78 -27.27 -27.22
N VAL A 6 -18.02 -27.11 -25.93
CA VAL A 6 -17.54 -25.97 -25.15
C VAL A 6 -16.05 -26.18 -24.90
N THR A 7 -15.23 -25.46 -25.66
CA THR A 7 -13.80 -25.32 -25.38
C THR A 7 -13.66 -24.34 -24.22
N SER A 8 -13.34 -24.85 -23.03
CA SER A 8 -12.95 -24.00 -21.90
C SER A 8 -11.58 -23.37 -22.17
N ALA A 9 -11.53 -22.04 -22.21
CA ALA A 9 -10.28 -21.29 -22.23
C ALA A 9 -9.44 -21.60 -20.97
N PRO A 10 -8.10 -21.53 -21.04
CA PRO A 10 -7.26 -21.77 -19.87
C PRO A 10 -7.55 -20.69 -18.82
N LEU A 11 -7.78 -21.12 -17.58
CA LEU A 11 -7.79 -20.25 -16.41
C LEU A 11 -6.50 -19.43 -16.42
N ALA A 12 -6.67 -18.11 -16.50
CA ALA A 12 -5.58 -17.17 -16.30
C ALA A 12 -4.82 -17.55 -15.03
N GLN A 13 -3.55 -17.88 -15.20
CA GLN A 13 -2.66 -18.17 -14.08
C GLN A 13 -2.66 -16.95 -13.16
N GLU A 14 -3.09 -17.15 -11.92
CA GLU A 14 -3.04 -16.15 -10.87
C GLU A 14 -1.61 -15.62 -10.78
N GLY A 15 -1.43 -14.32 -11.03
CA GLY A 15 -0.18 -13.62 -10.79
C GLY A 15 0.13 -13.57 -9.29
N LYS A 16 0.61 -14.67 -8.75
CA LYS A 16 1.16 -14.78 -7.38
C LYS A 16 2.64 -14.38 -7.31
N ASP A 17 3.28 -14.12 -8.44
CA ASP A 17 4.75 -14.09 -8.55
C ASP A 17 5.41 -12.71 -8.52
N LEU A 18 4.73 -11.63 -8.10
CA LEU A 18 5.34 -10.30 -8.12
C LEU A 18 5.31 -9.51 -6.81
N LEU A 19 4.92 -10.12 -5.69
CA LEU A 19 5.14 -9.46 -4.40
C LEU A 19 6.64 -9.56 -4.04
N PRO A 20 7.35 -8.44 -3.85
CA PRO A 20 8.65 -8.49 -3.21
C PRO A 20 8.43 -9.10 -1.83
N GLN A 21 9.09 -10.23 -1.55
CA GLN A 21 9.03 -10.89 -0.24
C GLN A 21 9.81 -10.06 0.79
N LEU A 22 9.31 -8.86 1.10
CA LEU A 22 9.78 -8.06 2.21
C LEU A 22 8.97 -8.51 3.43
N GLY A 23 9.47 -9.53 4.12
CA GLY A 23 8.96 -9.86 5.45
C GLY A 23 9.03 -8.63 6.36
N ALA A 24 8.25 -8.62 7.45
CA ALA A 24 8.18 -7.51 8.41
C ALA A 24 9.57 -7.08 8.97
N LEU A 25 10.59 -7.92 8.82
CA LEU A 25 11.94 -7.74 9.34
C LEU A 25 12.85 -6.81 8.52
N ASP A 26 12.54 -6.46 7.25
CA ASP A 26 13.38 -5.49 6.48
C ASP A 26 12.66 -4.16 6.15
N ILE A 27 11.44 -3.94 6.66
CA ILE A 27 10.71 -2.67 6.47
C ILE A 27 11.20 -1.60 7.47
N ALA A 28 11.53 -2.02 8.69
CA ALA A 28 12.06 -1.14 9.72
C ALA A 28 13.43 -0.56 9.33
N SER A 29 14.27 -1.36 8.66
CA SER A 29 15.59 -1.00 8.15
C SER A 29 15.58 -0.34 6.77
N ALA A 30 14.50 -0.48 5.99
CA ALA A 30 14.42 0.11 4.66
C ALA A 30 14.58 1.64 4.69
N SER A 31 15.29 2.20 3.71
CA SER A 31 15.38 3.65 3.56
C SER A 31 14.04 4.24 3.10
N ASN A 32 13.79 5.51 3.44
CA ASN A 32 12.60 6.23 2.96
C ASN A 32 12.52 6.21 1.43
N THR A 33 13.65 6.36 0.73
CA THR A 33 13.73 6.30 -0.74
C THR A 33 13.32 4.94 -1.28
N LYS A 34 13.76 3.82 -0.66
CA LYS A 34 13.35 2.46 -1.07
C LYS A 34 11.84 2.28 -0.91
N LEU A 35 11.28 2.74 0.21
CA LEU A 35 9.84 2.66 0.48
C LEU A 35 9.02 3.57 -0.44
N ALA A 36 9.53 4.76 -0.78
CA ALA A 36 8.90 5.66 -1.74
C ALA A 36 8.92 5.08 -3.16
N HIS A 37 10.02 4.45 -3.56
CA HIS A 37 10.08 3.73 -4.83
C HIS A 37 9.04 2.60 -4.88
N MET A 38 8.92 1.82 -3.80
CA MET A 38 7.85 0.80 -3.69
C MET A 38 6.45 1.44 -3.76
N PHE A 39 6.23 2.59 -3.12
CA PHE A 39 4.96 3.31 -3.24
C PHE A 39 4.60 3.66 -4.71
N CYS A 40 5.59 3.96 -5.54
CA CYS A 40 5.39 4.26 -6.95
C CYS A 40 5.15 3.01 -7.81
N THR A 41 5.85 1.91 -7.54
CA THR A 41 5.88 0.75 -8.45
C THR A 41 5.02 -0.44 -8.01
N SER A 42 4.66 -0.51 -6.74
CA SER A 42 3.87 -1.62 -6.21
C SER A 42 2.41 -1.60 -6.69
N PRO A 43 1.75 -2.77 -6.72
CA PRO A 43 0.35 -2.88 -7.12
C PRO A 43 -0.56 -1.98 -6.28
N ILE A 44 -1.36 -1.15 -6.94
CA ILE A 44 -2.39 -0.34 -6.33
C ILE A 44 -3.56 -1.25 -5.94
N ILE A 45 -3.92 -1.26 -4.66
CA ILE A 45 -5.05 -2.04 -4.15
C ILE A 45 -6.28 -1.18 -3.85
N TYR A 46 -6.08 0.14 -3.73
CA TYR A 46 -7.16 1.11 -3.57
C TYR A 46 -6.69 2.50 -4.04
N GLN A 47 -7.57 3.26 -4.68
CA GLN A 47 -7.29 4.63 -5.10
C GLN A 47 -8.55 5.49 -5.00
N PHE A 48 -8.39 6.70 -4.46
CA PHE A 48 -9.44 7.71 -4.41
C PHE A 48 -8.81 9.10 -4.54
N GLY A 49 -9.20 9.85 -5.57
CA GLY A 49 -8.57 11.12 -5.93
C GLY A 49 -7.06 10.97 -6.09
N TRP A 50 -6.29 11.83 -5.42
CA TRP A 50 -4.83 11.79 -5.42
C TRP A 50 -4.23 10.86 -4.35
N SER A 51 -5.05 10.16 -3.57
CA SER A 51 -4.58 9.20 -2.58
C SER A 51 -4.68 7.77 -3.08
N LYS A 52 -3.64 6.98 -2.83
CA LYS A 52 -3.62 5.55 -3.15
C LYS A 52 -3.05 4.72 -2.01
N VAL A 53 -3.44 3.45 -2.00
CA VAL A 53 -2.88 2.40 -1.17
C VAL A 53 -2.25 1.38 -2.08
N VAL A 54 -0.97 1.08 -1.85
CA VAL A 54 -0.25 0.03 -2.57
C VAL A 54 0.12 -1.10 -1.63
N ARG A 55 0.20 -2.33 -2.16
CA ARG A 55 0.66 -3.50 -1.40
C ARG A 55 2.15 -3.72 -1.60
N ILE A 56 2.91 -3.71 -0.52
CA ILE A 56 4.38 -3.86 -0.55
C ILE A 56 4.86 -5.21 0.00
N SER A 57 4.03 -5.90 0.78
CA SER A 57 4.20 -7.30 1.17
C SER A 57 2.83 -7.92 1.48
N GLU A 58 2.79 -9.17 1.92
CA GLU A 58 1.55 -9.84 2.35
C GLU A 58 0.79 -9.05 3.42
N ASP A 59 1.53 -8.59 4.44
CA ASP A 59 0.96 -7.91 5.61
C ASP A 59 1.18 -6.40 5.61
N LEU A 60 1.82 -5.82 4.59
CA LEU A 60 2.18 -4.39 4.60
C LEU A 60 1.67 -3.66 3.37
N VAL A 61 1.09 -2.51 3.65
CA VAL A 61 0.63 -1.55 2.65
C VAL A 61 1.24 -0.18 2.91
N ILE A 62 1.40 0.60 1.85
CA ILE A 62 1.73 2.03 1.97
C ILE A 62 0.52 2.84 1.49
N LYS A 63 0.03 3.73 2.34
CA LYS A 63 -0.94 4.77 1.99
C LYS A 63 -0.20 6.09 1.78
N GLY A 64 -0.50 6.80 0.70
CA GLY A 64 0.15 8.06 0.32
C GLY A 64 -0.65 8.83 -0.73
N GLY A 65 -0.29 10.09 -0.98
CA GLY A 65 -0.95 10.94 -1.98
C GLY A 65 -0.87 12.44 -1.69
N GLY A 66 -1.23 13.26 -2.69
CA GLY A 66 -1.09 14.73 -2.68
C GLY A 66 -1.95 15.50 -1.65
N CYS A 67 -2.65 14.82 -0.75
CA CYS A 67 -3.36 15.45 0.37
C CYS A 67 -3.07 14.76 1.71
N MET A 68 -2.16 13.79 1.72
CA MET A 68 -1.84 13.04 2.92
C MET A 68 -1.04 13.90 3.86
N THR A 69 -1.51 14.02 5.09
CA THR A 69 -0.82 14.75 6.15
C THR A 69 -0.27 13.80 7.20
N ARG A 70 0.73 14.24 7.95
CA ARG A 70 1.18 13.55 9.17
C ARG A 70 0.04 13.30 10.16
N GLY A 71 -0.96 14.19 10.19
CA GLY A 71 -2.11 14.15 11.10
C GLY A 71 -2.94 12.88 10.94
N GLU A 72 -3.07 12.35 9.73
CA GLU A 72 -3.81 11.09 9.51
C GLU A 72 -3.21 9.92 10.29
N ALA A 73 -1.88 9.79 10.24
CA ALA A 73 -1.18 8.75 10.98
C ALA A 73 -1.28 8.95 12.50
N GLN A 74 -1.27 10.20 12.96
CA GLN A 74 -1.43 10.52 14.38
C GLN A 74 -2.84 10.18 14.88
N THR A 75 -3.88 10.52 14.11
CA THR A 75 -5.27 10.16 14.43
C THR A 75 -5.45 8.64 14.47
N GLN A 76 -4.85 7.91 13.53
CA GLN A 76 -4.92 6.45 13.52
C GLN A 76 -4.18 5.83 14.73
N LYS A 77 -3.01 6.36 15.11
CA LYS A 77 -2.30 5.94 16.34
C LYS A 77 -3.15 6.21 17.58
N LEU A 78 -3.70 7.42 17.71
CA LEU A 78 -4.58 7.77 18.82
C LEU A 78 -5.80 6.86 18.90
N ALA A 79 -6.45 6.57 17.78
CA ALA A 79 -7.58 5.64 17.74
C ALA A 79 -7.18 4.24 18.24
N LYS A 80 -6.00 3.75 17.85
CA LYS A 80 -5.48 2.48 18.36
C LYS A 80 -5.24 2.53 19.88
N ASP A 81 -4.64 3.61 20.38
CA ASP A 81 -4.36 3.79 21.81
C ASP A 81 -5.65 3.88 22.65
N LEU A 82 -6.74 4.38 22.04
CA LEU A 82 -8.09 4.39 22.62
C LEU A 82 -8.82 3.04 22.52
N GLY A 83 -8.20 2.01 21.95
CA GLY A 83 -8.76 0.67 21.84
C GLY A 83 -9.69 0.45 20.64
N PHE A 84 -9.77 1.41 19.69
CA PHE A 84 -10.50 1.19 18.45
C PHE A 84 -9.78 0.17 17.57
N ARG A 85 -10.57 -0.66 16.87
CA ARG A 85 -10.06 -1.57 15.84
C ARG A 85 -9.71 -0.78 14.59
N VAL A 86 -8.45 -0.38 14.49
CA VAL A 86 -7.88 0.31 13.33
C VAL A 86 -6.59 -0.39 12.90
N PRO A 87 -6.20 -0.30 11.61
CA PRO A 87 -4.93 -0.84 11.16
C PRO A 87 -3.74 -0.26 11.96
N THR A 88 -2.66 -1.02 12.12
CA THR A 88 -1.52 -0.56 12.90
C THR A 88 -0.59 0.28 12.03
N VAL A 89 -0.33 1.53 12.42
CA VAL A 89 0.71 2.35 11.78
C VAL A 89 2.08 1.79 12.18
N HIS A 90 2.83 1.28 11.20
CA HIS A 90 4.18 0.76 11.39
C HIS A 90 5.23 1.87 11.28
N ARG A 91 5.12 2.74 10.26
CA ARG A 91 6.07 3.84 10.01
C ARG A 91 5.38 5.00 9.32
N VAL A 92 5.89 6.21 9.54
CA VAL A 92 5.40 7.44 8.91
C VAL A 92 6.62 8.27 8.48
N PHE A 93 6.64 8.74 7.25
CA PHE A 93 7.71 9.59 6.74
C PHE A 93 7.23 10.48 5.60
N ALA A 94 7.91 11.61 5.39
CA ALA A 94 7.68 12.48 4.24
C ALA A 94 8.64 12.10 3.09
N HIS A 95 8.17 12.25 1.86
CA HIS A 95 8.99 12.14 0.66
C HIS A 95 8.48 13.13 -0.39
N ILE A 96 9.41 13.78 -1.11
CA ILE A 96 9.06 14.67 -2.21
C ILE A 96 8.92 13.81 -3.46
N PHE A 97 7.76 13.88 -4.11
CA PHE A 97 7.54 13.23 -5.40
C PHE A 97 7.44 14.29 -6.49
N PRO A 98 8.24 14.19 -7.56
CA PRO A 98 8.21 15.16 -8.65
C PRO A 98 6.87 15.20 -9.42
N ASP A 99 6.08 14.12 -9.34
CA ASP A 99 4.84 13.95 -10.10
C ASP A 99 3.55 14.13 -9.26
N TYR A 100 3.65 14.49 -7.98
CA TYR A 100 2.50 14.75 -7.11
C TYR A 100 2.34 16.26 -6.88
N GLY A 101 1.63 16.93 -7.79
CA GLY A 101 1.22 18.34 -7.64
C GLY A 101 2.12 19.35 -8.35
N ASP A 102 1.79 20.63 -8.17
CA ASP A 102 2.59 21.76 -8.66
C ASP A 102 3.83 21.93 -7.75
N GLN A 103 4.96 21.35 -8.17
CA GLN A 103 6.33 21.51 -7.64
C GLN A 103 6.54 21.42 -6.11
N ASP A 104 7.28 20.38 -5.70
CA ASP A 104 7.93 20.22 -4.39
C ASP A 104 7.04 20.03 -3.14
N GLU A 105 5.78 19.61 -3.29
CA GLU A 105 4.96 19.28 -2.13
C GLU A 105 5.43 17.98 -1.44
N GLU A 106 5.71 18.08 -0.13
CA GLU A 106 6.02 16.92 0.70
C GLU A 106 4.80 16.00 0.83
N CYS A 107 4.90 14.78 0.31
CA CYS A 107 3.89 13.75 0.47
C CYS A 107 4.17 12.92 1.71
N TRP A 108 3.17 12.78 2.60
CA TRP A 108 3.27 11.88 3.74
C TRP A 108 2.87 10.46 3.36
N LEU A 109 3.78 9.53 3.65
CA LEU A 109 3.61 8.09 3.45
C LEU A 109 3.42 7.41 4.80
N ILE A 110 2.40 6.56 4.86
CA ILE A 110 2.05 5.77 6.04
C ILE A 110 2.20 4.29 5.69
N VAL A 111 3.16 3.64 6.32
CA VAL A 111 3.30 2.18 6.26
C VAL A 111 2.38 1.58 7.31
N ILE A 112 1.48 0.71 6.87
CA ILE A 112 0.43 0.12 7.70
C ILE A 112 0.57 -1.40 7.68
N LEU A 113 0.55 -1.99 8.87
CA LEU A 113 0.44 -3.43 9.06
C LEU A 113 -1.03 -3.85 8.94
N CYS A 114 -1.33 -4.64 7.92
CA CYS A 114 -2.55 -5.42 7.79
C CYS A 114 -2.45 -6.57 8.81
N GLN A 115 -3.23 -6.50 9.88
CA GLN A 115 -3.42 -7.67 10.74
C GLN A 115 -4.48 -8.57 10.10
N GLU A 116 -4.30 -9.89 10.25
CA GLU A 116 -5.14 -10.93 9.64
C GLU A 116 -6.64 -10.74 9.90
N ARG A 117 -7.42 -11.24 8.92
CA ARG A 117 -8.87 -11.42 9.03
C ARG A 117 -9.19 -12.30 10.24
N LEU A 118 -10.17 -11.88 11.03
CA LEU A 118 -10.87 -12.74 12.00
C LEU A 118 -11.41 -14.00 11.32
#